data_AF-A0A7Y2FSQ8-F1
#
_entry.id   AF-A0A7Y2FSQ8-F1
#
_cell.length_a   1.000
_cell.length_b   1.000
_cell.length_c   1.000
_cell.angle_alpha   90.00
_cell.angle_beta   90.00
_cell.angle_gamma   90.00
#
_symmetry.space_group_name_H-M   'P 1'
#
loop_
_entity.id
_entity.type
_entity.pdbx_description
1 polymer ?
#
loop_
_entity_poly.entity_id
_entity_poly.type
_entity_poly.pdbx_seq_one_letter_code
_entity_poly.pdbx_strand_id
1 'polypeptide(L)'
;VKDFAMLSTGHGKLEAGRSWLPGFAPSERPAYQIEVVGPVLEHDSAGTPGLRRISSNYGKTKNGHSVLLRLHIGGFKVLFGGDLNKPAEKFLIKHYAGLDQTKPLPRKKADRDAMIAAARGVFGAEVMKVCHHGASDVTDEFIETINPAAFVISSGDEEGHVHPKPDLLGRLGKLGRGASPVILSTELQRSTREQADAEIVADLMEDIMGLTKKPTTAQTQSMTALVHELGRSNVSVFGSIYLKTDGTDLIVSFKKESASQKDKWFSFQYAIKDDGTLKLVK
;
A
#
# COMPACT_ATOMS: atom_id res chain seq x y z
N VAL A 1 16.78 10.84 9.15
CA VAL A 1 17.33 10.36 7.86
C VAL A 1 18.21 11.48 7.32
N LYS A 2 19.51 11.24 7.06
CA LYS A 2 20.46 12.28 6.60
C LYS A 2 20.82 12.17 5.11
N ASP A 3 20.58 11.02 4.50
CA ASP A 3 20.84 10.76 3.09
C ASP A 3 19.53 10.50 2.36
N PHE A 4 19.21 11.33 1.37
CA PHE A 4 18.13 11.13 0.42
C PHE A 4 18.70 11.12 -0.98
N ALA A 5 18.18 10.24 -1.84
CA ALA A 5 18.59 10.12 -3.23
C ALA A 5 17.36 10.10 -4.13
N MET A 6 17.53 10.57 -5.36
CA MET A 6 16.52 10.44 -6.40
C MET A 6 16.35 8.97 -6.79
N LEU A 7 15.11 8.57 -7.09
CA LEU A 7 14.80 7.22 -7.55
C LEU A 7 13.76 7.26 -8.67
N SER A 8 14.08 6.58 -9.76
CA SER A 8 13.21 6.35 -10.92
C SER A 8 13.70 5.08 -11.64
N THR A 9 13.03 4.69 -12.71
CA THR A 9 13.50 3.57 -13.56
C THR A 9 14.89 3.79 -14.17
N GLY A 10 15.41 5.02 -14.18
CA GLY A 10 16.76 5.34 -14.66
C GLY A 10 17.83 5.41 -13.57
N HIS A 11 17.46 5.35 -12.29
CA HIS A 11 18.40 5.39 -11.16
C HIS A 11 18.66 4.00 -10.56
N GLY A 12 17.87 3.00 -10.93
CA GLY A 12 18.06 1.63 -10.48
C GLY A 12 19.20 0.91 -11.20
N LYS A 13 19.63 -0.21 -10.65
CA LYS A 13 20.52 -1.15 -11.34
C LYS A 13 19.73 -1.85 -12.44
N LEU A 14 20.19 -1.73 -13.69
CA LEU A 14 19.58 -2.41 -14.82
C LEU A 14 20.05 -3.86 -14.90
N GLU A 15 19.10 -4.79 -14.90
CA GLU A 15 19.37 -6.23 -15.05
C GLU A 15 18.20 -6.89 -15.79
N ALA A 16 18.50 -7.63 -16.86
CA ALA A 16 17.51 -8.30 -17.71
C ALA A 16 16.36 -7.37 -18.20
N GLY A 17 16.70 -6.13 -18.56
CA GLY A 17 15.73 -5.13 -19.03
C GLY A 17 14.80 -4.58 -17.94
N ARG A 18 15.11 -4.82 -16.67
CA ARG A 18 14.37 -4.31 -15.51
C ARG A 18 15.25 -3.38 -14.69
N SER A 19 14.63 -2.41 -14.02
CA SER A 19 15.31 -1.51 -13.08
C SER A 19 15.08 -1.99 -11.66
N TRP A 20 16.17 -2.20 -10.91
CA TRP A 20 16.14 -2.68 -9.54
C TRP A 20 16.65 -1.61 -8.58
N LEU A 21 16.09 -1.51 -7.39
CA LEU A 21 16.62 -0.64 -6.35
C LEU A 21 18.10 -1.02 -6.10
N PRO A 22 19.04 -0.06 -6.08
CA PRO A 22 20.46 -0.38 -5.90
C PRO A 22 20.70 -1.23 -4.65
N GLY A 23 21.43 -2.35 -4.79
CA GLY A 23 21.65 -3.31 -3.72
C GLY A 23 20.52 -4.33 -3.51
N PHE A 24 19.52 -4.35 -4.39
CA PHE A 24 18.37 -5.27 -4.39
C PHE A 24 18.07 -5.87 -5.76
N ALA A 25 19.02 -5.83 -6.70
CA ALA A 25 18.91 -6.57 -7.95
C ALA A 25 19.08 -8.09 -7.72
N PRO A 26 18.61 -8.96 -8.64
CA PRO A 26 18.76 -10.40 -8.51
C PRO A 26 20.23 -10.84 -8.35
N SER A 27 21.15 -10.19 -9.07
CA SER A 27 22.60 -10.43 -8.93
C SER A 27 23.20 -10.01 -7.57
N GLU A 28 22.50 -9.15 -6.80
CA GLU A 28 22.99 -8.60 -5.53
C GLU A 28 22.28 -9.19 -4.31
N ARG A 29 21.01 -9.57 -4.48
CA ARG A 29 20.15 -10.12 -3.44
C ARG A 29 19.33 -11.27 -4.02
N PRO A 30 19.75 -12.53 -3.84
CA PRO A 30 18.98 -13.67 -4.32
C PRO A 30 17.74 -13.97 -3.46
N ALA A 31 17.76 -13.64 -2.16
CA ALA A 31 16.68 -13.95 -1.23
C ALA A 31 15.41 -13.11 -1.47
N TYR A 32 15.56 -11.85 -1.85
CA TYR A 32 14.47 -10.96 -2.20
C TYR A 32 14.97 -9.79 -3.05
N GLN A 33 14.11 -9.28 -3.93
CA GLN A 33 14.46 -8.19 -4.85
C GLN A 33 13.44 -7.06 -4.76
N ILE A 34 13.87 -5.84 -5.08
CA ILE A 34 12.99 -4.68 -5.14
C ILE A 34 13.13 -4.05 -6.52
N GLU A 35 12.13 -4.25 -7.36
CA GLU A 35 12.05 -3.65 -8.70
C GLU A 35 11.50 -2.23 -8.59
N VAL A 36 12.10 -1.30 -9.32
CA VAL A 36 11.63 0.07 -9.48
C VAL A 36 10.82 0.12 -10.77
N VAL A 37 9.51 0.26 -10.62
CA VAL A 37 8.52 0.27 -11.72
C VAL A 37 8.15 1.70 -12.13
N GLY A 38 8.47 2.69 -11.30
CA GLY A 38 8.17 4.08 -11.59
C GLY A 38 8.82 5.04 -10.58
N PRO A 39 8.85 6.35 -10.87
CA PRO A 39 8.40 6.95 -12.13
C PRO A 39 9.30 6.55 -13.32
N VAL A 40 8.74 6.55 -14.52
CA VAL A 40 9.48 6.23 -15.76
C VAL A 40 10.31 7.43 -16.17
N LEU A 41 11.63 7.26 -16.24
CA LEU A 41 12.53 8.28 -16.77
C LEU A 41 12.40 8.36 -18.29
N GLU A 42 12.11 9.55 -18.81
CA GLU A 42 12.08 9.84 -20.25
C GLU A 42 13.22 10.80 -20.59
N HIS A 43 13.60 10.87 -21.87
CA HIS A 43 14.59 11.83 -22.37
C HIS A 43 13.92 12.68 -23.45
N ASP A 44 14.20 13.98 -23.46
CA ASP A 44 13.75 14.86 -24.53
C ASP A 44 14.59 14.69 -25.81
N SER A 45 14.28 15.48 -26.85
CA SER A 45 15.02 15.44 -28.12
C SER A 45 16.49 15.84 -27.99
N ALA A 46 16.86 16.53 -26.92
CA ALA A 46 18.24 16.91 -26.60
C ALA A 46 18.94 15.86 -25.70
N GLY A 47 18.26 14.78 -25.33
CA GLY A 47 18.78 13.77 -24.42
C GLY A 47 18.73 14.18 -22.94
N THR A 48 18.01 15.24 -22.58
CA THR A 48 17.87 15.69 -21.19
C THR A 48 16.91 14.77 -20.45
N PRO A 49 17.30 14.19 -19.31
CA PRO A 49 16.42 13.34 -18.51
C PRO A 49 15.29 14.15 -17.87
N GLY A 50 14.08 13.60 -17.88
CA GLY A 50 12.91 14.24 -17.29
C GLY A 50 11.75 13.28 -17.06
N LEU A 51 10.75 13.76 -16.34
CA LEU A 51 9.48 13.07 -16.17
C LEU A 51 8.40 13.80 -16.96
N ARG A 52 7.59 13.04 -17.71
CA ARG A 52 6.47 13.62 -18.44
C ARG A 52 5.48 14.30 -17.51
N ARG A 53 4.97 15.45 -17.96
CA ARG A 53 3.79 16.07 -17.36
C ARG A 53 2.55 15.22 -17.67
N ILE A 54 2.06 14.48 -16.69
CA ILE A 54 0.95 13.53 -16.83
C ILE A 54 -0.41 14.25 -16.89
N SER A 55 -0.51 15.42 -16.25
CA SER A 55 -1.77 16.17 -16.14
C SER A 55 -1.52 17.68 -16.16
N SER A 56 -2.51 18.45 -16.63
CA SER A 56 -2.48 19.92 -16.49
C SER A 56 -2.48 20.36 -15.03
N ASN A 57 -3.17 19.61 -14.16
CA ASN A 57 -3.14 19.80 -12.71
C ASN A 57 -1.81 19.31 -12.12
N TYR A 58 -1.11 20.20 -11.41
CA TYR A 58 0.19 19.93 -10.80
C TYR A 58 0.13 18.83 -9.73
N GLY A 59 -0.88 18.86 -8.84
CA GLY A 59 -1.07 17.83 -7.81
C GLY A 59 -1.24 16.43 -8.40
N LYS A 60 -2.02 16.30 -9.49
CA LYS A 60 -2.14 15.03 -10.22
C LYS A 60 -0.82 14.59 -10.86
N THR A 61 -0.02 15.53 -11.37
CA THR A 61 1.31 15.21 -11.91
C THR A 61 2.26 14.75 -10.80
N LYS A 62 2.32 15.48 -9.69
CA LYS A 62 3.13 15.14 -8.51
C LYS A 62 2.81 13.72 -8.02
N ASN A 63 1.54 13.42 -7.78
CA ASN A 63 1.11 12.10 -7.32
C ASN A 63 1.35 11.01 -8.40
N GLY A 64 1.19 11.37 -9.67
CA GLY A 64 1.49 10.51 -10.81
C GLY A 64 2.98 10.14 -10.97
N HIS A 65 3.88 10.90 -10.33
CA HIS A 65 5.32 10.63 -10.26
C HIS A 65 5.72 9.83 -9.01
N SER A 66 4.76 9.19 -8.35
CA SER A 66 5.03 8.28 -7.23
C SER A 66 6.12 7.27 -7.60
N VAL A 67 7.02 7.02 -6.64
CA VAL A 67 7.97 5.91 -6.75
C VAL A 67 7.18 4.61 -6.59
N LEU A 68 7.24 3.76 -7.62
CA LEU A 68 6.54 2.48 -7.62
C LEU A 68 7.55 1.39 -7.40
N LEU A 69 7.30 0.57 -6.39
CA LEU A 69 8.18 -0.55 -6.04
C LEU A 69 7.40 -1.85 -6.15
N ARG A 70 8.04 -2.88 -6.71
CA ARG A 70 7.54 -4.25 -6.66
C ARG A 70 8.56 -5.09 -5.90
N LEU A 71 8.17 -5.56 -4.72
CA LEU A 71 8.96 -6.49 -3.91
C LEU A 71 8.74 -7.90 -4.42
N HIS A 72 9.80 -8.68 -4.61
CA HIS A 72 9.78 -10.08 -5.01
C HIS A 72 10.41 -10.90 -3.88
N ILE A 73 9.66 -11.85 -3.33
CA ILE A 73 10.14 -12.79 -2.30
C ILE A 73 9.59 -14.17 -2.65
N GLY A 74 10.48 -15.09 -3.03
CA GLY A 74 10.09 -16.42 -3.52
C GLY A 74 9.03 -16.34 -4.63
N GLY A 75 7.89 -17.00 -4.43
CA GLY A 75 6.76 -16.97 -5.37
C GLY A 75 5.87 -15.73 -5.28
N PHE A 76 6.04 -14.87 -4.27
CA PHE A 76 5.15 -13.72 -4.03
C PHE A 76 5.74 -12.41 -4.52
N LYS A 77 4.86 -11.57 -5.06
CA LYS A 77 5.14 -10.17 -5.36
C LYS A 77 4.18 -9.25 -4.62
N VAL A 78 4.72 -8.14 -4.12
CA VAL A 78 3.94 -7.07 -3.49
C VAL A 78 4.19 -5.77 -4.26
N LEU A 79 3.12 -5.14 -4.75
CA LEU A 79 3.20 -3.87 -5.44
C LEU A 79 2.87 -2.71 -4.51
N PHE A 80 3.77 -1.73 -4.44
CA PHE A 80 3.60 -0.45 -3.77
C PHE A 80 3.31 0.63 -4.80
N GLY A 81 2.02 0.94 -4.99
CA GLY A 81 1.52 1.80 -6.06
C GLY A 81 1.55 3.31 -5.77
N GLY A 82 2.05 3.76 -4.61
CA GLY A 82 2.05 5.17 -4.22
C GLY A 82 0.68 5.84 -4.33
N ASP A 83 0.64 7.07 -4.82
CA ASP A 83 -0.58 7.88 -4.96
C ASP A 83 -1.04 8.02 -6.42
N LEU A 84 -0.76 7.00 -7.25
CA LEU A 84 -1.15 7.03 -8.65
C LEU A 84 -2.63 7.39 -8.84
N ASN A 85 -2.88 8.09 -9.94
CA ASN A 85 -4.19 8.48 -10.41
C ASN A 85 -4.43 7.98 -11.83
N LYS A 86 -5.70 7.98 -12.30
CA LYS A 86 -6.08 7.49 -13.63
C LYS A 86 -5.17 7.96 -14.77
N PRO A 87 -4.80 9.26 -14.90
CA PRO A 87 -3.83 9.69 -15.91
C PRO A 87 -2.49 8.96 -15.86
N ALA A 88 -1.92 8.79 -14.66
CA ALA A 88 -0.64 8.13 -14.47
C ALA A 88 -0.72 6.63 -14.76
N GLU A 89 -1.77 5.96 -14.28
CA GLU A 89 -2.02 4.55 -14.56
C GLU A 89 -2.16 4.27 -16.06
N LYS A 90 -2.95 5.10 -16.76
CA LYS A 90 -3.10 5.00 -18.22
C LYS A 90 -1.77 5.16 -18.95
N PHE A 91 -0.95 6.12 -18.52
CA PHE A 91 0.39 6.31 -19.07
C PHE A 91 1.26 5.06 -18.85
N LEU A 92 1.31 4.56 -17.62
CA LEU A 92 2.15 3.43 -17.22
C LEU A 92 1.76 2.12 -17.92
N ILE A 93 0.47 1.77 -17.96
CA ILE A 93 0.01 0.56 -18.63
C ILE A 93 0.36 0.63 -20.12
N LYS A 94 0.13 1.77 -20.79
CA LYS A 94 0.50 1.94 -22.20
C LYS A 94 2.01 1.86 -22.40
N HIS A 95 2.79 2.50 -21.54
CA HIS A 95 4.25 2.44 -21.59
C HIS A 95 4.75 1.00 -21.55
N TYR A 96 4.32 0.23 -20.56
CA TYR A 96 4.77 -1.15 -20.39
C TYR A 96 4.11 -2.15 -21.35
N ALA A 97 3.00 -1.80 -21.98
CA ALA A 97 2.42 -2.55 -23.09
C ALA A 97 3.01 -2.19 -24.46
N GLY A 98 3.97 -1.25 -24.53
CA GLY A 98 4.57 -0.81 -25.81
C GLY A 98 3.61 -0.01 -26.70
N LEU A 99 2.60 0.63 -26.14
CA LEU A 99 1.60 1.42 -26.86
C LEU A 99 1.93 2.92 -26.85
N ASP A 100 1.47 3.64 -27.88
CA ASP A 100 1.57 5.10 -27.95
C ASP A 100 0.85 5.77 -26.76
N GLN A 101 1.61 6.46 -25.91
CA GLN A 101 1.09 7.07 -24.70
C GLN A 101 0.27 8.34 -24.97
N THR A 102 0.19 8.83 -26.21
CA THR A 102 -0.69 9.95 -26.62
C THR A 102 -2.10 9.50 -26.99
N LYS A 103 -2.31 8.21 -27.28
CA LYS A 103 -3.62 7.67 -27.68
C LYS A 103 -4.48 7.29 -26.46
N PRO A 104 -5.83 7.27 -26.61
CA PRO A 104 -6.69 6.69 -25.57
C PRO A 104 -6.41 5.19 -25.38
N LEU A 105 -6.83 4.64 -24.25
CA LEU A 105 -6.81 3.18 -24.06
C LEU A 105 -7.63 2.47 -25.16
N PRO A 106 -7.27 1.24 -25.55
CA PRO A 106 -8.03 0.48 -26.53
C PRO A 106 -9.49 0.29 -26.12
N ARG A 107 -10.41 0.52 -27.06
CA ARG A 107 -11.86 0.39 -26.80
C ARG A 107 -12.34 -1.06 -26.94
N LYS A 108 -11.84 -1.78 -27.96
CA LYS A 108 -12.19 -3.18 -28.18
C LYS A 108 -11.67 -4.04 -27.04
N LYS A 109 -12.50 -4.98 -26.58
CA LYS A 109 -12.15 -5.84 -25.45
C LYS A 109 -10.86 -6.62 -25.73
N ALA A 110 -10.73 -7.25 -26.90
CA ALA A 110 -9.55 -8.03 -27.25
C ALA A 110 -8.24 -7.21 -27.18
N ASP A 111 -8.25 -5.98 -27.71
CA ASP A 111 -7.07 -5.09 -27.69
C ASP A 111 -6.73 -4.64 -26.25
N ARG A 112 -7.76 -4.44 -25.41
CA ARG A 112 -7.60 -4.09 -23.99
C ARG A 112 -7.03 -5.26 -23.19
N ASP A 113 -7.55 -6.47 -23.42
CA ASP A 113 -7.05 -7.70 -22.79
C ASP A 113 -5.58 -7.93 -23.16
N ALA A 114 -5.20 -7.70 -24.43
CA ALA A 114 -3.82 -7.80 -24.90
C ALA A 114 -2.90 -6.77 -24.23
N MET A 115 -3.34 -5.52 -24.10
CA MET A 115 -2.63 -4.47 -23.37
C MET A 115 -2.40 -4.85 -21.90
N ILE A 116 -3.45 -5.32 -21.22
CA ILE A 116 -3.39 -5.79 -19.83
C ILE A 116 -2.39 -6.94 -19.70
N ALA A 117 -2.45 -7.94 -20.59
CA ALA A 117 -1.54 -9.08 -20.58
C ALA A 117 -0.07 -8.67 -20.78
N ALA A 118 0.19 -7.73 -21.70
CA ALA A 118 1.55 -7.23 -21.96
C ALA A 118 2.12 -6.49 -20.74
N ALA A 119 1.33 -5.61 -20.11
CA ALA A 119 1.77 -4.86 -18.94
C ALA A 119 1.83 -5.70 -17.64
N ARG A 120 1.12 -6.84 -17.57
CA ARG A 120 1.07 -7.71 -16.39
C ARG A 120 2.45 -8.27 -15.99
N GLY A 121 3.36 -8.47 -16.93
CA GLY A 121 4.73 -8.88 -16.60
C GLY A 121 5.47 -7.88 -15.67
N VAL A 122 5.05 -6.61 -15.67
CA VAL A 122 5.64 -5.53 -14.88
C VAL A 122 4.86 -5.24 -13.60
N PHE A 123 3.52 -5.22 -13.67
CA PHE A 123 2.70 -4.85 -12.52
C PHE A 123 2.15 -6.03 -11.73
N GLY A 124 2.12 -7.22 -12.34
CA GLY A 124 1.54 -8.42 -11.74
C GLY A 124 2.10 -8.67 -10.34
N ALA A 125 1.21 -8.76 -9.36
CA ALA A 125 1.55 -8.95 -7.96
C ALA A 125 0.43 -9.65 -7.19
N GLU A 126 0.81 -10.45 -6.20
CA GLU A 126 -0.11 -11.20 -5.35
C GLU A 126 -0.83 -10.28 -4.36
N VAL A 127 -0.12 -9.28 -3.85
CA VAL A 127 -0.65 -8.25 -2.96
C VAL A 127 -0.41 -6.86 -3.53
N MET A 128 -1.44 -6.03 -3.47
CA MET A 128 -1.35 -4.63 -3.86
C MET A 128 -1.58 -3.72 -2.66
N LYS A 129 -0.63 -2.81 -2.39
CA LYS A 129 -0.94 -1.60 -1.64
C LYS A 129 -1.74 -0.68 -2.55
N VAL A 130 -3.03 -0.52 -2.24
CA VAL A 130 -3.97 0.30 -3.01
C VAL A 130 -3.48 1.74 -3.09
N CYS A 131 -3.57 2.33 -4.27
CA CYS A 131 -3.08 3.67 -4.52
C CYS A 131 -3.86 4.73 -3.74
N HIS A 132 -3.17 5.81 -3.37
CA HIS A 132 -3.78 7.05 -2.86
C HIS A 132 -4.80 6.80 -1.75
N HIS A 133 -4.38 6.05 -0.73
CA HIS A 133 -5.19 5.73 0.46
C HIS A 133 -6.52 5.00 0.21
N GLY A 134 -6.84 4.62 -1.03
CA GLY A 134 -8.16 4.09 -1.40
C GLY A 134 -9.07 5.09 -2.13
N ALA A 135 -8.48 6.01 -2.92
CA ALA A 135 -9.22 6.93 -3.77
C ALA A 135 -9.89 6.27 -4.99
N SER A 136 -11.05 6.78 -5.41
CA SER A 136 -11.76 6.32 -6.61
C SER A 136 -11.07 6.70 -7.93
N ASP A 137 -10.00 7.51 -7.88
CA ASP A 137 -9.22 7.94 -9.06
C ASP A 137 -8.24 6.85 -9.54
N VAL A 138 -8.73 5.62 -9.63
CA VAL A 138 -8.05 4.41 -10.12
C VAL A 138 -8.82 3.85 -11.32
N THR A 139 -8.14 3.24 -12.29
CA THR A 139 -8.69 2.56 -13.48
C THR A 139 -8.91 1.08 -13.25
N ASP A 140 -9.94 0.51 -13.89
CA ASP A 140 -10.20 -0.93 -13.84
C ASP A 140 -9.04 -1.70 -14.48
N GLU A 141 -8.54 -1.18 -15.60
CA GLU A 141 -7.44 -1.79 -16.35
C GLU A 141 -6.18 -1.92 -15.50
N PHE A 142 -5.90 -0.98 -14.59
CA PHE A 142 -4.74 -1.09 -13.70
C PHE A 142 -4.92 -2.18 -12.65
N ILE A 143 -6.09 -2.27 -12.03
CA ILE A 143 -6.43 -3.34 -11.07
C ILE A 143 -6.31 -4.71 -11.76
N GLU A 144 -6.87 -4.84 -12.96
CA GLU A 144 -6.82 -6.07 -13.76
C GLU A 144 -5.39 -6.41 -14.23
N THR A 145 -4.54 -5.41 -14.50
CA THR A 145 -3.14 -5.61 -14.87
C THR A 145 -2.34 -6.16 -13.70
N ILE A 146 -2.56 -5.64 -12.49
CA ILE A 146 -1.90 -6.10 -11.26
C ILE A 146 -2.40 -7.50 -10.88
N ASN A 147 -3.70 -7.76 -11.06
CA ASN A 147 -4.37 -9.02 -10.75
C ASN A 147 -4.12 -9.55 -9.31
N PRO A 148 -4.27 -8.71 -8.26
CA PRO A 148 -3.92 -9.10 -6.90
C PRO A 148 -5.01 -9.94 -6.24
N ALA A 149 -4.60 -10.86 -5.36
CA ALA A 149 -5.52 -11.66 -4.54
C ALA A 149 -5.85 -10.99 -3.20
N ALA A 150 -4.98 -10.08 -2.74
CA ALA A 150 -5.20 -9.29 -1.54
C ALA A 150 -4.83 -7.82 -1.76
N PHE A 151 -5.59 -6.94 -1.11
CA PHE A 151 -5.43 -5.50 -1.15
C PHE A 151 -5.16 -4.97 0.24
N VAL A 152 -4.17 -4.07 0.35
CA VAL A 152 -3.87 -3.32 1.58
C VAL A 152 -4.16 -1.84 1.33
N ILE A 153 -5.01 -1.26 2.15
CA ILE A 153 -5.47 0.13 2.10
C ILE A 153 -4.95 0.79 3.37
N SER A 154 -4.02 1.73 3.20
CA SER A 154 -3.53 2.59 4.29
C SER A 154 -4.36 3.87 4.23
N SER A 155 -5.52 3.83 4.85
CA SER A 155 -6.41 4.96 5.10
C SER A 155 -6.28 5.41 6.57
N GLY A 156 -6.77 6.58 6.93
CA GLY A 156 -6.67 7.09 8.29
C GLY A 156 -7.79 8.06 8.63
N ASP A 157 -7.92 8.40 9.91
CA ASP A 157 -8.70 9.55 10.37
C ASP A 157 -8.18 10.88 9.81
N GLU A 158 -9.03 11.89 9.85
CA GLU A 158 -8.73 13.29 9.52
C GLU A 158 -8.46 13.60 8.04
N GLU A 159 -8.87 12.73 7.12
CA GLU A 159 -8.92 13.10 5.71
C GLU A 159 -10.34 13.45 5.24
N GLY A 160 -10.52 14.67 4.73
CA GLY A 160 -11.78 15.16 4.18
C GLY A 160 -12.22 14.46 2.88
N HIS A 161 -11.57 13.36 2.51
CA HIS A 161 -11.79 12.63 1.27
C HIS A 161 -12.54 11.32 1.45
N VAL A 162 -12.77 10.84 2.68
CA VAL A 162 -13.58 9.65 2.97
C VAL A 162 -13.02 8.39 2.29
N HIS A 163 -11.72 8.16 2.44
CA HIS A 163 -11.05 6.93 2.02
C HIS A 163 -11.14 5.84 3.11
N PRO A 164 -11.21 4.55 2.71
CA PRO A 164 -11.37 4.10 1.33
C PRO A 164 -12.76 4.41 0.79
N LYS A 165 -12.83 4.79 -0.48
CA LYS A 165 -14.10 5.10 -1.14
C LYS A 165 -14.91 3.81 -1.38
N PRO A 166 -16.23 3.80 -1.08
CA PRO A 166 -17.05 2.60 -1.20
C PRO A 166 -17.14 2.07 -2.64
N ASP A 167 -17.14 2.95 -3.66
CA ASP A 167 -17.12 2.52 -5.06
C ASP A 167 -15.83 1.80 -5.43
N LEU A 168 -14.68 2.24 -4.86
CA LEU A 168 -13.42 1.55 -5.04
C LEU A 168 -13.48 0.17 -4.38
N LEU A 169 -13.96 0.05 -3.15
CA LEU A 169 -14.05 -1.23 -2.44
C LEU A 169 -14.80 -2.30 -3.27
N GLY A 170 -15.94 -1.92 -3.87
CA GLY A 170 -16.69 -2.81 -4.76
C GLY A 170 -15.91 -3.22 -6.01
N ARG A 171 -15.14 -2.30 -6.60
CA ARG A 171 -14.28 -2.58 -7.75
C ARG A 171 -13.12 -3.50 -7.40
N LEU A 172 -12.48 -3.31 -6.24
CA LEU A 172 -11.40 -4.20 -5.76
C LEU A 172 -11.93 -5.62 -5.55
N GLY A 173 -13.11 -5.78 -4.95
CA GLY A 173 -13.75 -7.09 -4.78
C GLY A 173 -14.13 -7.75 -6.11
N LYS A 174 -14.58 -6.97 -7.10
CA LYS A 174 -14.97 -7.47 -8.43
C LYS A 174 -13.78 -7.85 -9.32
N LEU A 175 -12.72 -7.05 -9.30
CA LEU A 175 -11.61 -7.12 -10.26
C LEU A 175 -10.36 -7.81 -9.68
N GLY A 176 -10.33 -8.04 -8.37
CA GLY A 176 -9.27 -8.82 -7.73
C GLY A 176 -9.31 -10.29 -8.17
N ARG A 177 -8.18 -10.98 -8.00
CA ARG A 177 -8.00 -12.38 -8.36
C ARG A 177 -8.70 -13.29 -7.35
N GLY A 178 -9.49 -14.23 -7.87
CA GLY A 178 -10.17 -15.26 -7.09
C GLY A 178 -11.64 -14.92 -6.82
N ALA A 179 -12.38 -15.87 -6.23
CA ALA A 179 -13.81 -15.71 -5.96
C ALA A 179 -14.12 -14.71 -4.84
N SER A 180 -13.14 -14.45 -3.96
CA SER A 180 -13.26 -13.52 -2.84
C SER A 180 -11.91 -12.87 -2.55
N PRO A 181 -11.48 -11.86 -3.32
CA PRO A 181 -10.27 -11.11 -3.05
C PRO A 181 -10.35 -10.48 -1.66
N VAL A 182 -9.24 -10.52 -0.91
CA VAL A 182 -9.23 -10.01 0.46
C VAL A 182 -8.92 -8.52 0.47
N ILE A 183 -9.73 -7.75 1.20
CA ILE A 183 -9.58 -6.31 1.34
C ILE A 183 -9.25 -5.99 2.80
N LEU A 184 -8.08 -5.41 3.01
CA LEU A 184 -7.59 -5.01 4.32
C LEU A 184 -7.37 -3.50 4.30
N SER A 185 -8.07 -2.79 5.17
CA SER A 185 -7.97 -1.35 5.37
C SER A 185 -7.63 -1.04 6.82
N THR A 186 -6.65 -0.17 7.02
CA THR A 186 -6.30 0.30 8.36
C THR A 186 -7.48 0.96 9.09
N GLU A 187 -8.48 1.49 8.37
CA GLU A 187 -9.72 2.05 8.94
C GLU A 187 -10.84 1.01 9.09
N LEU A 188 -11.08 0.11 8.12
CA LEU A 188 -12.13 -0.90 8.28
C LEU A 188 -11.79 -1.94 9.36
N GLN A 189 -10.51 -2.26 9.50
CA GLN A 189 -10.00 -3.12 10.55
C GLN A 189 -9.59 -2.31 11.79
N ARG A 190 -9.79 -0.99 11.78
CA ARG A 190 -9.63 -0.19 12.99
C ARG A 190 -10.70 -0.61 13.97
N SER A 191 -10.23 -1.00 15.13
CA SER A 191 -11.06 -1.19 16.28
C SER A 191 -10.82 0.04 17.15
N THR A 192 -11.85 0.87 17.31
CA THR A 192 -11.80 2.09 18.08
C THR A 192 -12.34 1.85 19.47
N ARG A 193 -11.72 2.47 20.47
CA ARG A 193 -12.50 2.89 21.63
C ARG A 193 -13.43 4.01 21.15
N GLU A 194 -14.74 3.77 21.19
CA GLU A 194 -15.76 4.75 20.78
C GLU A 194 -15.67 6.05 21.60
N GLN A 195 -15.12 5.96 22.82
CA GLN A 195 -14.84 7.08 23.72
C GLN A 195 -13.48 6.86 24.39
N ALA A 196 -12.87 7.94 24.90
CA ALA A 196 -11.76 7.81 25.83
C ALA A 196 -12.18 6.86 26.97
N ASP A 197 -11.27 6.00 27.41
CA ASP A 197 -11.53 5.02 28.46
C ASP A 197 -11.94 5.78 29.72
N ALA A 198 -13.22 5.71 30.07
CA ALA A 198 -13.82 6.58 31.08
C ALA A 198 -13.16 6.40 32.45
N GLU A 199 -12.62 5.21 32.72
CA GLU A 199 -11.84 4.90 33.91
C GLU A 199 -10.48 5.62 33.88
N ILE A 200 -9.75 5.55 32.76
CA ILE A 200 -8.48 6.29 32.57
C ILE A 200 -8.70 7.82 32.64
N VAL A 201 -9.83 8.31 32.13
CA VAL A 201 -10.20 9.74 32.22
C VAL A 201 -10.54 10.11 33.66
N ALA A 202 -11.30 9.27 34.36
CA ALA A 202 -11.65 9.49 35.76
C ALA A 202 -10.41 9.49 36.66
N ASP A 203 -9.51 8.52 36.49
CA ASP A 203 -8.24 8.41 37.21
C ASP A 203 -7.36 9.64 36.97
N LEU A 204 -7.22 10.06 35.70
CA LEU A 204 -6.47 11.25 35.35
C LEU A 204 -7.09 12.52 35.97
N MET A 205 -8.42 12.62 35.99
CA MET A 205 -9.13 13.74 36.62
C MET A 205 -8.95 13.74 38.14
N GLU A 206 -9.03 12.60 38.80
CA GLU A 206 -8.79 12.45 40.24
C GLU A 206 -7.36 12.85 40.61
N ASP A 207 -6.37 12.36 39.86
CA ASP A 207 -4.96 12.72 40.02
C ASP A 207 -4.77 14.24 39.88
N ILE A 208 -5.35 14.86 38.85
CA ILE A 208 -5.30 16.33 38.63
C ILE A 208 -5.94 17.09 39.79
N MET A 209 -7.12 16.67 40.26
CA MET A 209 -7.82 17.31 41.38
C MET A 209 -7.04 17.16 42.71
N GLY A 210 -6.27 16.09 42.86
CA GLY A 210 -5.37 15.85 43.99
C GLY A 210 -4.12 16.75 44.03
N LEU A 211 -3.77 17.46 42.95
CA LEU A 211 -2.54 18.25 42.82
C LEU A 211 -2.50 19.58 43.60
N THR A 212 -3.46 19.86 44.47
CA THR A 212 -3.55 21.12 45.23
C THR A 212 -2.33 21.40 46.15
N LYS A 213 -1.34 20.48 46.29
CA LYS A 213 -0.18 20.62 47.21
C LYS A 213 1.19 20.23 46.64
N LYS A 214 1.49 20.56 45.38
CA LYS A 214 2.73 20.19 44.64
C LYS A 214 2.82 18.67 44.35
N PRO A 215 2.80 18.26 43.06
CA PRO A 215 2.91 16.85 42.69
C PRO A 215 4.22 16.21 43.16
N THR A 216 4.14 14.97 43.63
CA THR A 216 5.31 14.10 43.75
C THR A 216 5.74 13.56 42.38
N THR A 217 6.99 13.14 42.24
CA THR A 217 7.51 12.54 41.00
C THR A 217 6.72 11.32 40.53
N ALA A 218 6.24 10.49 41.47
CA ALA A 218 5.41 9.32 41.16
C ALA A 218 4.05 9.72 40.54
N GLN A 219 3.41 10.76 41.07
CA GLN A 219 2.16 11.30 40.51
C GLN A 219 2.38 11.88 39.11
N THR A 220 3.46 12.63 38.91
CA THR A 220 3.79 13.16 37.57
C THR A 220 4.04 12.04 36.56
N GLN A 221 4.71 10.95 36.96
CA GLN A 221 4.92 9.78 36.11
C GLN A 221 3.62 9.04 35.79
N SER A 222 2.74 8.84 36.79
CA SER A 222 1.42 8.23 36.61
C SER A 222 0.58 9.02 35.61
N MET A 223 0.41 10.32 35.84
CA MET A 223 -0.35 11.21 34.95
C MET A 223 0.24 11.25 33.53
N THR A 224 1.57 11.28 33.41
CA THR A 224 2.24 11.24 32.09
C THR A 224 1.94 9.93 31.38
N ALA A 225 1.93 8.80 32.09
CA ALA A 225 1.58 7.50 31.53
C ALA A 225 0.11 7.44 31.09
N LEU A 226 -0.83 7.95 31.90
CA LEU A 226 -2.26 7.99 31.56
C LEU A 226 -2.54 8.92 30.36
N VAL A 227 -1.93 10.11 30.33
CA VAL A 227 -2.02 11.04 29.17
C VAL A 227 -1.45 10.39 27.92
N HIS A 228 -0.31 9.71 28.04
CA HIS A 228 0.28 8.99 26.91
C HIS A 228 -0.61 7.82 26.45
N GLU A 229 -1.25 7.10 27.37
CA GLU A 229 -2.18 6.01 27.05
C GLU A 229 -3.43 6.52 26.34
N LEU A 230 -4.04 7.61 26.84
CA LEU A 230 -5.17 8.30 26.18
C LEU A 230 -4.79 8.88 24.81
N GLY A 231 -3.55 9.35 24.66
CA GLY A 231 -3.03 9.94 23.43
C GLY A 231 -2.59 8.92 22.37
N ARG A 232 -2.67 7.60 22.63
CA ARG A 232 -2.30 6.60 21.62
C ARG A 232 -3.29 6.61 20.46
N SER A 233 -2.77 6.71 19.23
CA SER A 233 -3.58 6.51 18.03
C SER A 233 -4.09 5.07 17.96
N ASN A 234 -5.40 4.91 17.76
CA ASN A 234 -6.05 3.60 17.55
C ASN A 234 -5.43 2.81 16.37
N VAL A 235 -4.90 3.50 15.35
CA VAL A 235 -4.21 2.87 14.19
C VAL A 235 -2.93 2.15 14.63
N SER A 236 -2.23 2.66 15.65
CA SER A 236 -1.03 2.03 16.21
C SER A 236 -1.36 0.79 17.06
N VAL A 237 -2.61 0.64 17.50
CA VAL A 237 -3.02 -0.42 18.44
C VAL A 237 -3.85 -1.52 17.77
N PHE A 238 -4.83 -1.22 16.92
CA PHE A 238 -5.80 -2.23 16.43
C PHE A 238 -6.04 -2.26 14.90
N GLY A 239 -5.54 -1.29 14.12
CA GLY A 239 -5.75 -1.24 12.65
C GLY A 239 -4.54 -1.63 11.78
N SER A 240 -3.35 -1.81 12.39
CA SER A 240 -2.13 -2.08 11.63
C SER A 240 -2.17 -3.45 10.93
N ILE A 241 -1.94 -3.45 9.62
CA ILE A 241 -1.91 -4.64 8.78
C ILE A 241 -0.46 -5.14 8.66
N TYR A 242 -0.23 -6.38 9.07
CA TYR A 242 1.06 -7.05 8.99
C TYR A 242 1.02 -8.08 7.87
N LEU A 243 1.86 -7.88 6.86
CA LEU A 243 2.11 -8.86 5.81
C LEU A 243 3.44 -9.56 6.07
N LYS A 244 3.43 -10.90 6.12
CA LYS A 244 4.63 -11.73 6.30
C LYS A 244 4.65 -12.84 5.26
N THR A 245 5.81 -13.12 4.70
CA THR A 245 6.02 -14.26 3.81
C THR A 245 7.44 -14.78 3.95
N ASP A 246 7.60 -16.09 3.78
CA ASP A 246 8.90 -16.76 3.63
C ASP A 246 9.22 -17.08 2.16
N GLY A 247 8.36 -16.66 1.23
CA GLY A 247 8.45 -16.95 -0.20
C GLY A 247 7.60 -18.12 -0.69
N THR A 248 7.03 -18.93 0.21
CA THR A 248 6.14 -20.06 -0.13
C THR A 248 4.76 -19.92 0.52
N ASP A 249 4.74 -19.47 1.78
CA ASP A 249 3.53 -19.10 2.50
C ASP A 249 3.43 -17.57 2.66
N LEU A 250 2.20 -17.06 2.64
CA LEU A 250 1.90 -15.65 2.92
C LEU A 250 0.87 -15.59 4.04
N ILE A 251 1.15 -14.81 5.07
CA ILE A 251 0.22 -14.52 6.15
C ILE A 251 -0.03 -13.02 6.16
N VAL A 252 -1.31 -12.63 6.20
CA VAL A 252 -1.69 -11.25 6.46
C VAL A 252 -2.55 -11.19 7.71
N SER A 253 -2.12 -10.37 8.68
CA SER A 253 -2.72 -10.32 10.01
C SER A 253 -3.01 -8.89 10.46
N PHE A 254 -3.99 -8.75 11.33
CA PHE A 254 -4.24 -7.53 12.11
C PHE A 254 -4.61 -7.90 13.54
N LYS A 255 -4.43 -6.96 14.46
CA LYS A 255 -4.62 -7.23 15.89
C LYS A 255 -6.10 -7.12 16.25
N LYS A 256 -6.60 -8.11 17.00
CA LYS A 256 -7.94 -8.11 17.59
C LYS A 256 -7.98 -7.16 18.79
N GLU A 257 -9.15 -6.58 19.04
CA GLU A 257 -9.48 -6.05 20.37
C GLU A 257 -9.67 -7.17 21.37
N SER A 258 -8.56 -7.56 22.00
CA SER A 258 -8.55 -8.65 22.96
C SER A 258 -7.55 -8.34 24.07
N ALA A 259 -7.99 -8.48 25.32
CA ALA A 259 -7.11 -8.46 26.48
C ALA A 259 -6.23 -9.73 26.55
N SER A 260 -6.58 -10.76 25.77
CA SER A 260 -5.84 -12.03 25.75
C SER A 260 -4.41 -11.82 25.30
N GLN A 261 -3.45 -12.31 26.08
CA GLN A 261 -2.06 -12.31 25.65
C GLN A 261 -1.78 -13.37 24.57
N LYS A 262 -2.67 -14.36 24.43
CA LYS A 262 -2.50 -15.53 23.56
C LYS A 262 -3.34 -15.46 22.28
N ASP A 263 -4.49 -14.78 22.30
CA ASP A 263 -5.36 -14.61 21.14
C ASP A 263 -5.47 -13.13 20.73
N LYS A 264 -4.38 -12.61 20.16
CA LYS A 264 -4.27 -11.20 19.75
C LYS A 264 -4.47 -10.97 18.27
N TRP A 265 -4.41 -12.00 17.43
CA TRP A 265 -4.25 -11.81 15.98
C TRP A 265 -5.39 -12.48 15.22
N PHE A 266 -6.00 -11.71 14.31
CA PHE A 266 -6.77 -12.28 13.21
C PHE A 266 -5.84 -12.40 12.01
N SER A 267 -5.86 -13.54 11.32
CA SER A 267 -4.90 -13.82 10.24
C SER A 267 -5.56 -14.53 9.08
N PHE A 268 -5.18 -14.15 7.87
CA PHE A 268 -5.43 -14.86 6.63
C PHE A 268 -4.13 -15.53 6.19
N GLN A 269 -4.15 -16.82 5.91
CA GLN A 269 -3.02 -17.57 5.35
C GLN A 269 -3.31 -17.92 3.90
N TYR A 270 -2.31 -17.75 3.05
CA TYR A 270 -2.37 -18.07 1.63
C TYR A 270 -1.23 -18.96 1.22
N ALA A 271 -1.55 -19.88 0.31
CA ALA A 271 -0.58 -20.67 -0.43
C ALA A 271 -0.74 -20.39 -1.92
N ILE A 272 0.37 -20.43 -2.66
CA ILE A 272 0.37 -20.42 -4.12
C ILE A 272 0.13 -21.85 -4.59
N LYS A 273 -0.90 -22.06 -5.41
CA LYS A 273 -1.14 -23.34 -6.08
C LYS A 273 -0.22 -23.52 -7.30
N ASP A 274 -0.15 -24.75 -7.81
CA ASP A 274 0.61 -25.09 -9.02
C ASP A 274 0.19 -24.28 -10.26
N ASP A 275 -1.05 -23.82 -10.33
CA ASP A 275 -1.57 -22.95 -11.39
C ASP A 275 -1.23 -21.45 -11.20
N GLY A 276 -0.41 -21.13 -10.19
CA GLY A 276 -0.03 -19.77 -9.82
C GLY A 276 -1.13 -18.97 -9.11
N THR A 277 -2.26 -19.59 -8.76
CA THR A 277 -3.33 -18.91 -8.04
C THR A 277 -3.05 -18.87 -6.53
N LEU A 278 -3.31 -17.72 -5.89
CA LEU A 278 -3.38 -17.67 -4.44
C LEU A 278 -4.66 -18.31 -3.96
N LYS A 279 -4.55 -19.25 -3.04
CA LYS A 279 -5.68 -19.81 -2.31
C LYS A 279 -5.62 -19.34 -0.88
N LEU A 280 -6.72 -18.77 -0.38
CA LEU A 280 -6.92 -18.64 1.06
C LEU A 280 -7.02 -20.05 1.66
N VAL A 281 -6.09 -20.40 2.54
CA VAL A 281 -6.03 -21.71 3.21
C VAL A 281 -6.59 -21.66 4.62
N LYS A 282 -6.54 -20.50 5.27
CA LYS A 282 -7.04 -20.27 6.62
C LYS A 282 -7.41 -18.81 6.84
#